data_AF-A0A1G0Z511-F1
#
_entry.id   AF-A0A1G0Z511-F1
#
_cell.length_a   1.000
_cell.length_b   1.000
_cell.length_c   1.000
_cell.angle_alpha   90.00
_cell.angle_beta   90.00
_cell.angle_gamma   90.00
#
_symmetry.space_group_name_H-M   'P 1'
#
loop_
_entity.id
_entity.type
_entity.pdbx_description
1 polymer ?
#
loop_
_entity_poly.entity_id
_entity_poly.type
_entity_poly.pdbx_seq_one_letter_code
_entity_poly.pdbx_strand_id
1 'polypeptide(L)'
;MKGGNNSMLGKEIFLLRSASRKSAIEFIKRQNLERLKHAGLLRGFVRKNNGSWDHEEWLVLCEDISLNEFEPIDFNKVGILLEEEKSRFFGSPAL
;
A
#
# COMPACT_ATOMS: atom_id res chain seq x y z
N MET A 1 9.83 -51.97 0.07
CA MET A 1 10.17 -50.55 -0.16
C MET A 1 8.86 -49.76 -0.17
N LYS A 2 8.56 -48.95 0.85
CA LYS A 2 7.45 -47.99 0.85
C LYS A 2 7.94 -46.72 1.53
N GLY A 3 8.46 -45.80 0.72
CA GLY A 3 8.88 -44.48 1.15
C GLY A 3 8.60 -43.52 0.02
N GLY A 4 7.76 -42.53 0.28
CA GLY A 4 7.36 -41.53 -0.71
C GLY A 4 5.84 -41.47 -0.80
N ASN A 5 5.26 -40.42 -0.22
CA ASN A 5 4.03 -39.74 -0.64
C ASN A 5 3.60 -38.68 0.40
N ASN A 6 4.06 -38.77 1.67
CA ASN A 6 3.73 -37.78 2.71
C ASN A 6 4.47 -36.43 2.58
N SER A 7 5.56 -36.32 1.81
CA SER A 7 6.31 -35.07 1.67
C SER A 7 5.71 -34.10 0.63
N MET A 8 4.90 -34.60 -0.31
CA MET A 8 4.29 -33.79 -1.38
C MET A 8 3.04 -33.06 -0.86
N LEU A 9 2.16 -33.78 -0.13
CA LEU A 9 0.97 -33.22 0.50
C LEU A 9 1.29 -32.08 1.50
N GLY A 10 2.39 -32.21 2.25
CA GLY A 10 2.82 -31.15 3.17
C GLY A 10 3.22 -29.84 2.47
N LYS A 11 3.85 -29.93 1.29
CA LYS A 11 4.25 -28.77 0.48
C LYS A 11 3.03 -28.08 -0.12
N GLU A 12 2.08 -28.83 -0.66
CA GLU A 12 0.85 -28.29 -1.24
C GLU A 12 0.00 -27.56 -0.19
N ILE A 13 -0.19 -28.15 0.99
CA ILE A 13 -0.91 -27.51 2.10
C ILE A 13 -0.21 -26.20 2.54
N PHE A 14 1.12 -26.19 2.61
CA PHE A 14 1.89 -24.99 2.94
C PHE A 14 1.72 -23.88 1.88
N LEU A 15 1.78 -24.25 0.60
CA LEU A 15 1.61 -23.30 -0.51
C LEU A 15 0.20 -22.72 -0.53
N LEU A 16 -0.84 -23.53 -0.37
CA LEU A 16 -2.24 -23.08 -0.31
C LEU A 16 -2.48 -22.11 0.85
N ARG A 17 -1.97 -22.41 2.05
CA ARG A 17 -2.05 -21.50 3.21
C ARG A 17 -1.30 -20.20 2.98
N SER A 18 -0.12 -20.26 2.37
CA SER A 18 0.68 -19.08 2.06
C SER A 18 0.04 -18.20 1.00
N ALA A 19 -0.55 -18.79 -0.04
CA ALA A 19 -1.33 -18.09 -1.06
C ALA A 19 -2.58 -17.42 -0.46
N SER A 20 -3.30 -18.11 0.44
CA SER A 20 -4.46 -17.56 1.15
C SER A 20 -4.09 -16.39 2.07
N ARG A 21 -2.94 -16.47 2.78
CA ARG A 21 -2.43 -15.32 3.55
C ARG A 21 -2.05 -14.15 2.64
N LYS A 22 -1.36 -14.44 1.53
CA LYS A 22 -0.98 -13.41 0.56
C LYS A 22 -2.21 -12.69 0.01
N SER A 23 -3.27 -13.42 -0.35
CA SER A 23 -4.50 -12.81 -0.84
C SER A 23 -5.21 -11.97 0.23
N ALA A 24 -5.23 -12.42 1.48
CA ALA A 24 -5.77 -11.63 2.60
C ALA A 24 -4.99 -10.32 2.81
N ILE A 25 -3.65 -10.37 2.78
CA ILE A 25 -2.80 -9.17 2.91
C ILE A 25 -3.05 -8.20 1.76
N GLU A 26 -3.10 -8.69 0.51
CA GLU A 26 -3.38 -7.84 -0.65
C GLU A 26 -4.79 -7.24 -0.63
N PHE A 27 -5.76 -7.95 -0.04
CA PHE A 27 -7.09 -7.40 0.22
C PHE A 27 -7.05 -6.26 1.24
N ILE A 28 -6.38 -6.47 2.38
CA ILE A 28 -6.25 -5.44 3.44
C ILE A 28 -5.51 -4.20 2.92
N LYS A 29 -4.40 -4.37 2.19
CA LYS A 29 -3.68 -3.26 1.55
C LYS A 29 -4.58 -2.41 0.66
N ARG A 30 -5.46 -3.06 -0.13
CA ARG A 30 -6.41 -2.36 -0.99
C ARG A 30 -7.43 -1.58 -0.17
N GLN A 31 -7.98 -2.16 0.89
CA GLN A 31 -8.91 -1.48 1.79
C GLN A 31 -8.26 -0.26 2.45
N ASN A 32 -7.01 -0.40 2.91
CA ASN A 32 -6.27 0.70 3.53
C ASN A 32 -5.94 1.82 2.53
N LEU A 33 -5.60 1.50 1.28
CA LEU A 33 -5.44 2.49 0.22
C LEU A 33 -6.74 3.29 -0.03
N GLU A 34 -7.89 2.61 -0.11
CA GLU A 34 -9.16 3.31 -0.27
C GLU A 34 -9.48 4.21 0.93
N ARG A 35 -9.26 3.72 2.16
CA ARG A 35 -9.41 4.55 3.36
C ARG A 35 -8.49 5.79 3.33
N LEU A 36 -7.23 5.61 2.92
CA LEU A 36 -6.24 6.69 2.85
C LEU A 36 -6.64 7.79 1.85
N LYS A 37 -7.18 7.42 0.67
CA LYS A 37 -7.71 8.38 -0.32
C LYS A 37 -8.72 9.35 0.30
N HIS A 38 -9.59 8.84 1.18
CA HIS A 38 -10.64 9.63 1.81
C HIS A 38 -10.19 10.36 3.08
N ALA A 39 -9.10 9.93 3.71
CA ALA A 39 -8.58 10.53 4.95
C ALA A 39 -8.06 11.98 4.77
N GLY A 40 -7.77 12.40 3.54
CA GLY A 40 -7.29 13.75 3.24
C GLY A 40 -5.82 14.00 3.61
N LEU A 41 -5.13 13.00 4.14
CA LEU A 41 -3.71 13.07 4.55
C LEU A 41 -2.82 13.44 3.35
N LEU A 42 -2.99 12.76 2.21
CA LEU A 42 -2.23 13.04 0.98
C LEU A 42 -2.48 14.46 0.45
N ARG A 43 -3.74 14.90 0.42
CA ARG A 43 -4.12 16.26 0.03
C ARG A 43 -3.51 17.32 0.96
N GLY A 44 -3.50 17.03 2.28
CA GLY A 44 -2.89 17.88 3.29
C GLY A 44 -1.38 18.02 3.06
N PHE A 45 -0.70 16.91 2.82
CA PHE A 45 0.73 16.87 2.52
C PHE A 45 1.08 17.67 1.26
N VAL A 46 0.37 17.44 0.15
CA VAL A 46 0.58 18.18 -1.12
C VAL A 46 0.45 19.69 -0.89
N ARG A 47 -0.59 20.13 -0.16
CA ARG A 47 -0.79 21.55 0.15
C ARG A 47 0.32 22.11 1.04
N LYS A 48 0.71 21.39 2.08
CA LYS A 48 1.77 21.79 3.02
C LYS A 48 3.10 22.05 2.30
N ASN A 49 3.43 21.20 1.32
CA ASN A 49 4.68 21.30 0.56
C ASN A 49 4.50 22.02 -0.80
N ASN A 50 3.37 22.69 -1.02
CA ASN A 50 3.08 23.43 -2.26
C ASN A 50 3.27 22.60 -3.56
N GLY A 51 2.90 21.32 -3.51
CA GLY A 51 3.00 20.40 -4.64
C GLY A 51 4.41 19.94 -5.01
N SER A 52 5.43 20.21 -4.19
CA SER A 52 6.79 19.72 -4.37
C SER A 52 7.33 19.17 -3.07
N TRP A 53 7.98 18.01 -3.10
CA TRP A 53 8.62 17.44 -1.92
C TRP A 53 9.87 16.68 -2.29
N ASP A 54 10.78 16.53 -1.34
CA ASP A 54 11.99 15.73 -1.44
C ASP A 54 11.81 14.32 -0.82
N HIS A 55 12.92 13.61 -0.66
CA HIS A 55 12.90 12.27 -0.10
C HIS A 55 12.61 12.24 1.41
N GLU A 56 13.08 13.23 2.18
CA GLU A 56 12.87 13.29 3.62
C GLU A 56 11.40 13.57 3.94
N GLU A 57 10.80 14.51 3.21
CA GLU A 57 9.37 14.82 3.33
C GLU A 57 8.51 13.63 2.93
N TRP A 58 8.92 12.85 1.92
CA TRP A 58 8.28 11.57 1.58
C TRP A 58 8.38 10.54 2.71
N LEU A 59 9.52 10.42 3.39
CA LEU A 59 9.66 9.49 4.52
C LEU A 59 8.80 9.90 5.71
N VAL A 60 8.70 11.20 6.02
CA VAL A 60 7.79 11.71 7.05
C VAL A 60 6.34 11.37 6.71
N LEU A 61 5.93 11.50 5.45
CA LEU A 61 4.59 11.07 5.03
C LEU A 61 4.38 9.55 5.23
N CYS A 62 5.39 8.74 4.94
CA CYS A 62 5.30 7.29 5.14
C CYS A 62 5.10 6.95 6.62
N GLU A 63 5.85 7.60 7.51
CA GLU A 63 5.71 7.44 8.95
C GLU A 63 4.32 7.88 9.43
N ASP A 64 3.83 9.04 8.97
CA ASP A 64 2.48 9.52 9.30
C ASP A 64 1.40 8.51 8.86
N ILE A 65 1.53 7.91 7.67
CA ILE A 65 0.60 6.88 7.18
C ILE A 65 0.66 5.62 8.07
N SER A 66 1.86 5.18 8.46
CA SER A 66 2.02 4.02 9.34
C SER A 66 1.45 4.26 10.74
N LEU A 67 1.61 5.46 11.30
CA LEU A 67 1.08 5.83 12.61
C LEU A 67 -0.46 5.97 12.62
N ASN A 68 -1.08 6.27 11.47
CA ASN A 68 -2.53 6.44 11.34
C ASN A 68 -3.29 5.16 10.93
N GLU A 69 -2.80 3.98 11.31
CA GLU A 69 -3.49 2.69 11.15
C GLU A 69 -3.83 2.29 9.70
N PHE A 70 -3.00 2.71 8.74
CA PHE A 70 -3.11 2.29 7.34
C PHE A 70 -2.21 1.10 6.99
N GLU A 71 -1.42 0.58 7.92
CA GLU A 71 -0.65 -0.64 7.68
C GLU A 71 -1.51 -1.92 7.74
N PRO A 72 -1.24 -2.91 6.86
CA PRO A 72 -0.29 -2.88 5.75
C PRO A 72 -0.78 -2.02 4.57
N ILE A 73 0.12 -1.35 3.87
CA ILE A 73 -0.16 -0.56 2.67
C ILE A 73 0.90 -0.79 1.57
N ASP A 74 0.57 -0.47 0.33
CA ASP A 74 1.50 -0.47 -0.79
C ASP A 74 1.97 0.97 -1.08
N PHE A 75 3.16 1.32 -0.60
CA PHE A 75 3.73 2.66 -0.76
C PHE A 75 3.97 3.06 -2.22
N ASN A 76 4.15 2.11 -3.14
CA ASN A 76 4.22 2.45 -4.57
C ASN A 76 2.90 3.03 -5.06
N LYS A 77 1.77 2.46 -4.60
CA LYS A 77 0.43 2.97 -4.93
C LYS A 77 0.13 4.28 -4.20
N VAL A 78 0.64 4.46 -2.98
CA VAL A 78 0.56 5.76 -2.29
C VAL A 78 1.23 6.86 -3.11
N GLY A 79 2.42 6.59 -3.67
CA GLY A 79 3.11 7.54 -4.55
C GLY A 79 2.28 7.94 -5.78
N ILE A 80 1.60 6.98 -6.42
CA ILE A 80 0.69 7.27 -7.54
C ILE A 80 -0.45 8.20 -7.09
N LEU A 81 -1.11 7.90 -5.96
CA LEU A 81 -2.18 8.74 -5.42
C LEU A 81 -1.71 10.14 -5.05
N LEU A 82 -0.45 10.27 -4.63
CA LEU A 82 0.15 11.54 -4.29
C LEU A 82 0.38 12.41 -5.52
N GLU A 83 0.85 11.83 -6.62
CA GLU A 83 0.95 12.53 -7.91
C GLU A 83 -0.43 12.91 -8.46
N GLU A 84 -1.45 12.06 -8.29
CA GLU A 84 -2.83 12.44 -8.65
C GLU A 84 -3.35 13.63 -7.84
N GLU A 85 -3.09 13.69 -6.51
CA GLU A 85 -3.43 14.83 -5.67
C GLU A 85 -2.65 16.09 -6.07
N LYS A 86 -1.39 15.94 -6.48
CA LYS A 86 -0.57 17.04 -7.00
C LYS A 86 -1.12 17.58 -8.32
N SER A 87 -1.53 16.72 -9.26
CA SER A 87 -2.23 17.15 -10.49
C SER A 87 -3.49 17.95 -10.15
N ARG A 88 -4.31 17.44 -9.20
CA ARG A 88 -5.50 18.16 -8.71
C ARG A 88 -5.15 19.52 -8.09
N PHE A 89 -4.07 19.59 -7.31
CA PHE A 89 -3.60 20.83 -6.67
C PHE A 89 -3.23 21.91 -7.71
N PHE A 90 -2.55 21.53 -8.78
CA PHE A 90 -2.18 22.45 -9.87
C PHE A 90 -3.32 22.71 -10.88
N GLY A 91 -4.51 22.13 -10.67
CA GLY A 91 -5.63 22.25 -11.60
C GLY A 91 -5.38 21.58 -12.95
N SER A 92 -4.43 20.65 -13.03
CA SER A 92 -4.18 19.85 -14.23
C SER A 92 -5.02 18.57 -14.18
N PRO A 93 -5.70 18.18 -15.28
CA PRO A 93 -6.36 16.89 -15.33
C PRO A 93 -5.32 15.78 -15.14
N ALA A 94 -5.59 14.84 -14.22
CA ALA A 94 -4.75 13.66 -14.04
C ALA A 94 -4.69 12.88 -15.37
N LEU A 95 -3.47 12.51 -15.81
CA LEU A 95 -3.21 11.79 -17.06
C LEU A 95 -3.87 10.40 -17.09
#